data_AF-A0A1G2YGH5-F1
#
_entry.id   AF-A0A1G2YGH5-F1
#
_cell.length_a   1.000
_cell.length_b   1.000
_cell.length_c   1.000
_cell.angle_alpha   90.00
_cell.angle_beta   90.00
_cell.angle_gamma   90.00
#
_symmetry.space_group_name_H-M   'P 1'
#
loop_
_entity.id
_entity.type
_entity.pdbx_description
1 polymer ?
#
loop_
_entity_poly.entity_id
_entity_poly.type
_entity_poly.pdbx_seq_one_letter_code
_entity_poly.pdbx_strand_id
1 'polypeptide(L)'
;MIKDTKIAEFTKAFTALAIFALPSLALAAMPNLKELLSKPGVAEQLQSSNGVKSTYDSQQDSPLVLEARKFALRINPPPPPEEIKPRINREPVRPQTVVSAKFKLIGTSYHIGDQTKSWALIDEVGKGLHWIKQGDSVEHLNIEKVGDGSVLINDNGRKYELVAERANKPDVVKSYTGMLETKEPIVLLAGGEKITTAETVETFLPEQVTQAPAEPQVTPEEHLKQTQSNIEWLKSLQSDPNSAGMSEEEAKELSGLGEMLKTLESEAELLQTQAQPSEAEPNTPQNTGQTVEQPKVEPPPVTNEVKPQMVPNQSTGSAAEPTKLRRIRERR
;
A
#
# COMPACT_ATOMS: atom_id res chain seq x y z
N MET A 1 -6.62 -73.46 68.27
CA MET A 1 -7.21 -72.32 67.52
C MET A 1 -7.08 -71.09 68.38
N ILE A 2 -6.74 -69.96 67.75
CA ILE A 2 -6.66 -68.58 68.27
C ILE A 2 -5.21 -68.04 68.42
N LYS A 3 -4.93 -67.05 67.56
CA LYS A 3 -4.04 -65.85 67.70
C LYS A 3 -2.54 -65.98 67.41
N ASP A 4 -2.21 -65.91 66.12
CA ASP A 4 -0.96 -65.33 65.61
C ASP A 4 -1.28 -64.06 64.83
N THR A 5 -0.95 -62.87 65.35
CA THR A 5 -0.92 -61.58 64.60
C THR A 5 -0.42 -60.44 65.49
N LYS A 6 0.90 -60.32 65.77
CA LYS A 6 1.52 -59.10 66.35
C LYS A 6 3.04 -58.95 66.08
N ILE A 7 3.53 -59.19 64.85
CA ILE A 7 4.97 -58.96 64.52
C ILE A 7 5.17 -58.00 63.32
N ALA A 8 4.11 -57.64 62.59
CA ALA A 8 4.23 -56.88 61.34
C ALA A 8 4.28 -55.33 61.48
N GLU A 9 4.15 -54.76 62.67
CA GLU A 9 4.02 -53.29 62.83
C GLU A 9 5.31 -52.55 63.18
N PHE A 10 6.38 -53.22 63.61
CA PHE A 10 7.60 -52.52 64.04
C PHE A 10 8.56 -52.16 62.89
N THR A 11 8.41 -52.72 61.69
CA THR A 11 9.35 -52.51 60.57
C THR A 11 9.12 -51.21 59.80
N LYS A 12 7.97 -50.54 59.98
CA LYS A 12 7.64 -49.27 59.27
C LYS A 12 8.20 -48.01 59.94
N ALA A 13 8.57 -48.06 61.22
CA ALA A 13 9.06 -46.88 61.93
C ALA A 13 10.54 -46.55 61.61
N PHE A 14 11.36 -47.56 61.28
CA PHE A 14 12.78 -47.35 61.00
C PHE A 14 13.08 -46.84 59.58
N THR A 15 12.19 -47.04 58.63
CA THR A 15 12.36 -46.57 57.24
C THR A 15 12.12 -45.06 57.10
N ALA A 16 11.36 -44.43 58.01
CA ALA A 16 11.13 -42.99 57.98
C ALA A 16 12.32 -42.16 58.48
N LEU A 17 13.18 -42.72 59.34
CA LEU A 17 14.29 -41.96 59.92
C LEU A 17 15.55 -41.93 59.03
N ALA A 18 15.73 -42.92 58.15
CA ALA A 18 16.89 -42.99 57.26
C ALA A 18 16.83 -42.01 56.08
N ILE A 19 15.64 -41.51 55.72
CA ILE A 19 15.46 -40.61 54.56
C ILE A 19 15.78 -39.14 54.92
N PHE A 20 15.75 -38.78 56.21
CA PHE A 20 15.99 -37.39 56.64
C PHE A 20 17.46 -37.03 56.87
N ALA A 21 18.37 -38.00 56.96
CA ALA A 21 19.77 -37.76 57.30
C ALA A 21 20.73 -37.66 56.10
N LEU A 22 20.25 -37.89 54.87
CA LEU A 22 21.11 -37.96 53.67
C LEU A 22 21.19 -36.72 52.75
N PRO A 23 20.40 -35.63 52.86
CA PRO A 23 20.53 -34.53 51.90
C PRO A 23 21.61 -33.49 52.26
N SER A 24 22.20 -33.52 53.46
CA SER A 24 23.14 -32.47 53.90
C SER A 24 24.57 -32.63 53.35
N LEU A 25 24.96 -33.79 52.83
CA LEU A 25 26.33 -34.01 52.32
C LEU A 25 26.46 -33.83 50.79
N ALA A 26 25.35 -33.80 50.04
CA ALA A 26 25.38 -33.71 48.57
C ALA A 26 25.37 -32.26 48.03
N LEU A 27 25.11 -31.25 48.87
CA LEU A 27 25.09 -29.84 48.44
C LEU A 27 26.49 -29.20 48.34
N ALA A 28 27.53 -29.82 48.91
CA ALA A 28 28.87 -29.22 48.97
C ALA A 28 29.72 -29.40 47.69
N ALA A 29 29.28 -30.19 46.71
CA ALA A 29 30.09 -30.60 45.56
C ALA A 29 29.61 -30.05 44.20
N MET A 30 28.69 -29.07 44.16
CA MET A 30 28.26 -28.45 42.91
C MET A 30 29.07 -27.18 42.61
N PRO A 31 30.06 -27.20 41.70
CA PRO A 31 30.87 -26.02 41.35
C PRO A 31 30.03 -24.87 40.76
N ASN A 32 28.82 -25.17 40.27
CA ASN A 32 27.88 -24.20 39.68
C ASN A 32 27.11 -23.37 40.74
N LEU A 33 27.19 -23.73 42.02
CA LEU A 33 26.46 -23.03 43.09
C LEU A 33 27.09 -21.67 43.40
N LYS A 34 28.40 -21.52 43.18
CA LYS A 34 29.08 -20.21 43.30
C LYS A 34 28.62 -19.23 42.23
N GLU A 35 28.27 -19.71 41.03
CA GLU A 35 27.74 -18.88 39.95
C GLU A 35 26.27 -18.49 40.19
N LEU A 36 25.49 -19.33 40.87
CA LEU A 36 24.12 -18.99 41.27
C LEU A 36 24.08 -18.06 42.49
N LEU A 37 25.04 -18.16 43.42
CA LEU A 37 25.18 -17.23 44.54
C LEU A 37 25.78 -15.88 44.14
N SER A 38 26.53 -15.81 43.03
CA SER A 38 27.06 -14.55 42.50
C SER A 38 26.09 -13.80 41.60
N LYS A 39 24.99 -14.45 41.17
CA LYS A 39 23.91 -13.75 40.46
C LYS A 39 23.17 -12.87 41.48
N PRO A 40 23.00 -11.56 41.20
CA PRO A 40 22.28 -10.66 42.09
C PRO A 40 20.90 -11.23 42.36
N GLY A 41 20.51 -11.26 43.63
CA GLY A 41 19.23 -11.82 44.03
C GLY A 41 18.08 -11.11 43.31
N VAL A 42 16.93 -11.76 43.17
CA VAL A 42 15.74 -11.16 42.54
C VAL A 42 15.39 -9.81 43.20
N ALA A 43 15.65 -9.67 44.51
CA ALA A 43 15.50 -8.41 45.23
C ALA A 43 16.49 -7.31 44.78
N GLU A 44 17.75 -7.67 44.48
CA GLU A 44 18.76 -6.74 43.94
C GLU A 44 18.50 -6.39 42.48
N GLN A 45 18.01 -7.32 41.66
CA GLN A 45 17.59 -7.03 40.29
C GLN A 45 16.41 -6.04 40.26
N LEU A 46 15.46 -6.17 41.19
CA LEU A 46 14.33 -5.24 41.34
C LEU A 46 14.76 -3.88 41.92
N GLN A 47 15.72 -3.84 42.84
CA GLN A 47 16.27 -2.58 43.33
C GLN A 47 17.11 -1.85 42.27
N SER A 48 17.83 -2.61 41.43
CA SER A 48 18.66 -2.06 40.36
C SER A 48 17.83 -1.49 39.21
N SER A 49 16.67 -2.08 38.90
CA SER A 49 15.73 -1.55 37.90
C SER A 49 14.92 -0.36 38.39
N ASN A 50 14.67 -0.25 39.71
CA ASN A 50 13.95 0.88 40.33
C ASN A 50 14.86 2.07 40.70
N GLY A 51 16.17 1.98 40.44
CA GLY A 51 17.15 3.02 40.80
C GLY A 51 17.24 4.21 39.84
N VAL A 52 16.55 4.18 38.70
CA VAL A 52 16.47 5.36 37.82
C VAL A 52 15.52 6.35 38.48
N LYS A 53 16.12 7.31 39.19
CA LYS A 53 15.47 8.52 39.73
C LYS A 53 14.85 9.29 38.57
N SER A 54 13.68 8.85 38.15
CA SER A 54 12.75 9.62 37.34
C SER A 54 12.38 10.85 38.17
N THR A 55 13.02 11.97 37.87
CA THR A 55 12.62 13.30 38.30
C THR A 55 11.29 13.64 37.64
N TYR A 56 10.21 13.03 38.10
CA TYR A 56 8.87 13.53 37.92
C TYR A 56 8.04 13.05 39.10
N ASP A 57 7.28 13.97 39.63
CA ASP A 57 6.38 13.91 40.78
C ASP A 57 5.20 12.94 40.56
N SER A 58 5.48 11.73 40.06
CA SER A 58 4.52 10.65 39.96
C SER A 58 4.65 9.83 41.23
N GLN A 59 3.88 10.23 42.24
CA GLN A 59 3.43 9.36 43.30
C GLN A 59 3.15 7.96 42.73
N GLN A 60 3.57 6.92 43.44
CA GLN A 60 3.28 5.52 43.13
C GLN A 60 1.77 5.32 42.97
N ASP A 61 1.27 5.52 41.76
CA ASP A 61 -0.11 5.20 41.44
C ASP A 61 -0.25 3.69 41.53
N SER A 62 -1.19 3.24 42.36
CA SER A 62 -1.48 1.81 42.49
C SER A 62 -1.88 1.26 41.12
N PRO A 63 -1.66 -0.04 40.85
CA PRO A 63 -2.04 -0.65 39.56
C PRO A 63 -3.53 -0.43 39.23
N LEU A 64 -4.38 -0.37 40.26
CA LEU A 64 -5.80 -0.03 40.12
C LEU A 64 -6.04 1.40 39.62
N VAL A 65 -5.26 2.37 40.11
CA VAL A 65 -5.33 3.77 39.66
C VAL A 65 -4.86 3.90 38.21
N LEU A 66 -3.87 3.11 37.79
CA LEU A 66 -3.43 3.06 36.39
C LEU A 66 -4.53 2.52 35.46
N GLU A 67 -5.23 1.45 35.86
CA GLU A 67 -6.37 0.94 35.09
C GLU A 67 -7.53 1.93 35.05
N ALA A 68 -7.85 2.56 36.19
CA ALA A 68 -8.90 3.57 36.25
C ALA A 68 -8.61 4.77 35.34
N ARG A 69 -7.35 5.24 35.27
CA ARG A 69 -6.96 6.31 34.32
C ARG A 69 -7.08 5.86 32.87
N LYS A 70 -6.65 4.64 32.55
CA LYS A 70 -6.82 4.09 31.19
C LYS A 70 -8.30 4.01 30.80
N PHE A 71 -9.16 3.61 31.73
CA PHE A 71 -10.61 3.55 31.50
C PHE A 71 -11.22 4.95 31.39
N ALA A 72 -10.75 5.93 32.17
CA ALA A 72 -11.18 7.32 32.06
C ALA A 72 -10.87 7.91 30.68
N LEU A 73 -9.70 7.61 30.10
CA LEU A 73 -9.35 8.02 28.73
C LEU A 73 -10.25 7.38 27.66
N ARG A 74 -10.86 6.23 27.96
CA ARG A 74 -11.80 5.56 27.06
C ARG A 74 -13.20 6.19 27.12
N ILE A 75 -13.60 6.69 28.29
CA ILE A 75 -14.89 7.39 28.47
C ILE A 75 -14.81 8.83 27.94
N ASN A 76 -13.69 9.50 28.19
CA ASN A 76 -13.51 10.91 27.84
C ASN A 76 -12.14 11.08 27.19
N PRO A 77 -12.00 10.72 25.90
CA PRO A 77 -10.73 10.87 25.22
C PRO A 77 -10.33 12.34 25.24
N PRO A 78 -9.03 12.65 25.45
CA PRO A 78 -8.57 14.02 25.38
C PRO A 78 -8.90 14.57 23.98
N PRO A 79 -9.22 15.87 23.87
CA PRO A 79 -9.45 16.50 22.58
C PRO A 79 -8.23 16.22 21.68
N PRO A 80 -8.45 15.84 20.41
CA PRO A 80 -7.36 15.54 19.50
C PRO A 80 -6.38 16.72 19.49
N PRO A 81 -5.06 16.47 19.51
CA PRO A 81 -4.07 17.53 19.43
C PRO A 81 -4.44 18.41 18.24
N GLU A 82 -4.50 19.73 18.44
CA GLU A 82 -4.74 20.64 17.34
C GLU A 82 -3.73 20.32 16.25
N GLU A 83 -4.23 19.96 15.06
CA GLU A 83 -3.39 19.68 13.92
C GLU A 83 -2.45 20.87 13.77
N ILE A 84 -1.16 20.64 13.97
CA ILE A 84 -0.13 21.65 13.75
C ILE A 84 -0.20 21.90 12.25
N LYS A 85 -1.01 22.89 11.85
CA LYS A 85 -1.12 23.30 10.47
C LYS A 85 0.32 23.52 10.03
N PRO A 86 0.82 22.75 9.05
CA PRO A 86 2.20 22.90 8.62
C PRO A 86 2.37 24.37 8.35
N ARG A 87 3.32 25.01 9.03
CA ARG A 87 3.74 26.36 8.68
C ARG A 87 4.28 26.21 7.27
N ILE A 88 3.40 26.40 6.29
CA ILE A 88 3.76 26.53 4.90
C ILE A 88 4.75 27.67 4.93
N ASN A 89 6.04 27.33 4.82
CA ASN A 89 7.05 28.31 4.48
C ASN A 89 6.57 28.86 3.16
N ARG A 90 5.88 30.01 3.22
CA ARG A 90 5.48 30.76 2.04
C ARG A 90 6.78 31.26 1.47
N GLU A 91 7.45 30.42 0.69
CA GLU A 91 8.32 30.93 -0.34
C GLU A 91 7.51 32.03 -1.05
N PRO A 92 8.09 33.23 -1.23
CA PRO A 92 7.39 34.32 -1.87
C PRO A 92 6.85 33.78 -3.19
N VAL A 93 5.52 33.64 -3.27
CA VAL A 93 4.80 33.19 -4.46
C VAL A 93 5.18 34.20 -5.52
N ARG A 94 6.19 33.87 -6.33
CA ARG A 94 6.50 34.65 -7.51
C ARG A 94 5.20 34.63 -8.31
N PRO A 95 4.66 35.79 -8.69
CA PRO A 95 3.46 35.80 -9.51
C PRO A 95 3.76 34.89 -10.70
N GLN A 96 3.00 33.80 -10.82
CA GLN A 96 3.02 33.00 -12.04
C GLN A 96 2.62 34.01 -13.11
N THR A 97 3.59 34.48 -13.88
CA THR A 97 3.32 35.33 -15.02
C THR A 97 2.46 34.47 -15.92
N VAL A 98 1.16 34.73 -15.91
CA VAL A 98 0.18 34.03 -16.73
C VAL A 98 0.64 34.30 -18.15
N VAL A 99 1.31 33.33 -18.73
CA VAL A 99 1.73 33.40 -20.11
C VAL A 99 0.42 33.43 -20.87
N SER A 100 0.13 34.57 -21.48
CA SER A 100 -1.08 34.76 -22.27
C SER A 100 -0.93 33.99 -23.58
N ALA A 101 -0.85 32.67 -23.51
CA ALA A 101 -1.04 31.82 -24.67
C ALA A 101 -2.42 32.15 -25.23
N LYS A 102 -2.49 32.66 -26.47
CA LYS A 102 -3.75 33.06 -27.12
C LYS A 102 -4.51 31.86 -27.68
N PHE A 103 -4.31 30.69 -27.09
CA PHE A 103 -4.95 29.46 -27.51
C PHE A 103 -5.44 28.69 -26.30
N LYS A 104 -6.47 27.88 -26.53
CA LYS A 104 -7.10 27.06 -25.52
C LYS A 104 -6.82 25.59 -25.82
N LEU A 105 -6.31 24.86 -24.85
CA LEU A 105 -6.15 23.41 -24.96
C LEU A 105 -7.49 22.75 -24.65
N ILE A 106 -8.08 22.12 -25.65
CA ILE A 106 -9.40 21.48 -25.54
C ILE A 106 -9.26 20.04 -25.05
N GLY A 107 -8.22 19.34 -25.51
CA GLY A 107 -7.99 17.95 -25.13
C GLY A 107 -6.65 17.42 -25.60
N THR A 108 -6.33 16.22 -25.13
CA THR A 108 -5.08 15.52 -25.42
C THR A 108 -5.38 14.06 -25.69
N SER A 109 -4.75 13.48 -26.69
CA SER A 109 -4.70 12.03 -26.93
C SER A 109 -3.30 11.56 -26.56
N TYR A 110 -3.15 11.04 -25.35
CA TYR A 110 -1.88 10.56 -24.82
C TYR A 110 -1.67 9.07 -25.12
N HIS A 111 -0.51 8.72 -25.67
CA HIS A 111 -0.13 7.32 -25.91
C HIS A 111 0.97 6.90 -24.93
N ILE A 112 0.67 5.89 -24.11
CA ILE A 112 1.64 5.34 -23.15
C ILE A 112 2.79 4.69 -23.94
N GLY A 113 4.03 5.03 -23.61
CA GLY A 113 5.24 4.46 -24.20
C GLY A 113 5.78 5.15 -25.45
N ASP A 114 4.95 5.86 -26.23
CA ASP A 114 5.38 6.52 -27.47
C ASP A 114 4.85 7.96 -27.54
N GLN A 115 5.66 8.89 -27.04
CA GLN A 115 5.28 10.32 -26.97
C GLN A 115 5.13 10.93 -28.37
N THR A 116 5.79 10.38 -29.39
CA THR A 116 5.71 10.88 -30.77
C THR A 116 4.34 10.68 -31.42
N LYS A 117 3.56 9.73 -30.88
CA LYS A 117 2.17 9.45 -31.27
C LYS A 117 1.15 10.20 -30.42
N SER A 118 1.59 11.04 -29.48
CA SER A 118 0.68 11.84 -28.66
C SER A 118 0.29 13.12 -29.41
N TRP A 119 -0.97 13.48 -29.33
CA TRP A 119 -1.55 14.63 -30.02
C TRP A 119 -2.29 15.53 -29.04
N ALA A 120 -2.30 16.83 -29.30
CA ALA A 120 -3.10 17.80 -28.57
C ALA A 120 -4.10 18.48 -29.51
N LEU A 121 -5.30 18.77 -29.01
CA LEU A 121 -6.33 19.51 -29.72
C LEU A 121 -6.35 20.93 -29.18
N ILE A 122 -5.92 21.87 -30.00
CA ILE A 122 -5.81 23.28 -29.62
C ILE A 122 -6.78 24.12 -30.45
N ASP A 123 -7.42 25.09 -29.78
CA ASP A 123 -8.18 26.16 -30.40
C ASP A 123 -7.32 27.44 -30.43
N GLU A 124 -6.78 27.76 -31.60
CA GLU A 124 -6.02 28.99 -31.83
C GLU A 124 -6.95 30.09 -32.36
N VAL A 125 -6.83 31.30 -31.81
CA VAL A 125 -7.56 32.47 -32.32
C VAL A 125 -7.21 32.72 -33.80
N GLY A 126 -8.19 32.53 -34.69
CA GLY A 126 -8.07 32.76 -36.13
C GLY A 126 -7.77 31.53 -36.98
N LYS A 127 -7.15 30.47 -36.44
CA LYS A 127 -7.02 29.18 -37.15
C LYS A 127 -8.13 28.19 -36.80
N GLY A 128 -8.72 28.34 -35.60
CA GLY A 128 -9.71 27.43 -35.04
C GLY A 128 -9.10 26.15 -34.48
N LEU A 129 -9.95 25.13 -34.31
CA LEU A 129 -9.57 23.82 -33.78
C LEU A 129 -8.68 23.05 -34.75
N HIS A 130 -7.52 22.60 -34.28
CA HIS A 130 -6.68 21.67 -35.04
C HIS A 130 -5.82 20.80 -34.12
N TRP A 131 -5.38 19.67 -34.67
CA TRP A 131 -4.50 18.72 -33.99
C TRP A 131 -3.04 19.06 -34.25
N ILE A 132 -2.25 18.95 -33.20
CA ILE A 132 -0.82 19.25 -33.17
C ILE A 132 -0.05 18.11 -32.49
N LYS A 133 1.21 17.91 -32.88
CA LYS A 133 2.08 16.88 -32.32
C LYS A 133 3.12 17.46 -31.37
N GLN A 134 3.78 16.57 -30.63
CA GLN A 134 4.99 16.90 -29.90
C GLN A 134 6.07 17.43 -30.86
N GLY A 135 6.71 18.54 -30.48
CA GLY A 135 7.73 19.24 -31.27
C GLY A 135 7.18 20.27 -32.24
N ASP A 136 5.85 20.31 -32.46
CA ASP A 136 5.24 21.36 -33.27
C ASP A 136 5.26 22.68 -32.50
N SER A 137 5.34 23.77 -33.26
CA SER A 137 5.32 25.13 -32.73
C SER A 137 3.96 25.77 -32.94
N VAL A 138 3.35 26.22 -31.86
CA VAL A 138 2.10 26.98 -31.85
C VAL A 138 2.44 28.44 -31.56
N GLU A 139 2.33 29.29 -32.58
CA GLU A 139 2.80 30.68 -32.54
C GLU A 139 4.31 30.78 -32.26
N HIS A 140 4.71 31.16 -31.05
CA HIS A 140 6.11 31.24 -30.59
C HIS A 140 6.42 30.16 -29.52
N LEU A 141 5.45 29.30 -29.23
CA LEU A 141 5.50 28.32 -28.16
C LEU A 141 5.80 26.95 -28.75
N ASN A 142 6.86 26.30 -28.28
CA ASN A 142 7.25 24.97 -28.73
C ASN A 142 6.68 23.91 -27.79
N ILE A 143 6.05 22.87 -28.35
CA ILE A 143 5.38 21.85 -27.57
C ILE A 143 6.36 20.75 -27.24
N GLU A 144 6.90 20.78 -26.03
CA GLU A 144 7.95 19.86 -25.59
C GLU A 144 7.39 18.47 -25.31
N LYS A 145 6.22 18.36 -24.67
CA LYS A 145 5.61 17.07 -24.33
C LYS A 145 4.09 17.16 -24.23
N VAL A 146 3.39 16.15 -24.73
CA VAL A 146 1.94 15.99 -24.55
C VAL A 146 1.72 14.91 -23.49
N GLY A 147 0.99 15.24 -22.42
CA GLY A 147 0.60 14.34 -21.33
C GLY A 147 -0.89 14.03 -21.34
N ASP A 148 -1.35 13.29 -20.34
CA ASP A 148 -2.78 13.00 -20.15
C ASP A 148 -3.49 14.19 -19.50
N GLY A 149 -4.14 15.01 -20.32
CA GLY A 149 -4.88 16.18 -19.90
C GLY A 149 -4.02 17.43 -19.70
N SER A 150 -2.71 17.39 -19.96
CA SER A 150 -1.84 18.57 -19.93
C SER A 150 -0.80 18.53 -21.05
N VAL A 151 -0.29 19.71 -21.40
CA VAL A 151 0.78 19.88 -22.40
C VAL A 151 1.90 20.72 -21.79
N LEU A 152 3.14 20.23 -21.89
CA LEU A 152 4.34 20.96 -21.50
C LEU A 152 4.82 21.80 -22.67
N ILE A 153 4.86 23.11 -22.46
CA ILE A 153 5.23 24.12 -23.45
C ILE A 153 6.57 24.73 -23.06
N ASN A 154 7.45 24.94 -24.02
CA ASN A 154 8.71 25.65 -23.87
C ASN A 154 8.67 26.98 -24.65
N ASP A 155 8.76 28.09 -23.92
CA ASP A 155 8.90 29.44 -24.44
C ASP A 155 10.32 29.93 -24.14
N ASN A 156 11.22 29.82 -25.13
CA ASN A 156 12.57 30.36 -25.05
C ASN A 156 13.35 29.93 -23.77
N GLY A 157 13.16 28.68 -23.33
CA GLY A 157 13.80 28.11 -22.14
C GLY A 157 12.93 28.12 -20.89
N ARG A 158 11.75 28.75 -20.91
CA ARG A 158 10.78 28.70 -19.82
C ARG A 158 9.75 27.61 -20.10
N LYS A 159 9.60 26.69 -19.15
CA LYS A 159 8.66 25.57 -19.26
C LYS A 159 7.37 25.89 -18.53
N TYR A 160 6.24 25.65 -19.18
CA TYR A 160 4.91 25.85 -18.63
C TYR A 160 4.07 24.60 -18.85
N GLU A 161 3.28 24.25 -17.86
CA GLU A 161 2.27 23.20 -18.00
C GLU A 161 0.92 23.85 -18.26
N LEU A 162 0.30 23.50 -19.38
CA LEU A 162 -1.01 23.98 -19.75
C LEU A 162 -2.00 22.82 -19.64
N VAL A 163 -2.96 22.96 -18.73
CA VAL A 163 -3.97 21.95 -18.45
C VAL A 163 -5.12 22.11 -19.44
N ALA A 164 -5.59 20.99 -20.00
CA ALA A 164 -6.72 21.00 -20.91
C ALA A 164 -7.95 21.51 -20.18
N GLU A 165 -8.67 22.44 -20.80
CA GLU A 165 -9.95 22.90 -20.27
C GLU A 165 -10.95 21.76 -20.46
N ARG A 166 -11.00 20.88 -19.47
CA ARG A 166 -12.06 19.89 -19.36
C ARG A 166 -13.32 20.70 -19.16
N ALA A 167 -14.15 20.79 -20.21
CA ALA A 167 -15.54 21.21 -20.05
C ALA A 167 -16.04 20.49 -18.81
N ASN A 168 -16.54 21.22 -17.81
CA ASN A 168 -17.02 20.66 -16.56
C ASN A 168 -18.06 19.61 -16.94
N LYS A 169 -17.62 18.35 -17.05
CA LYS A 169 -18.51 17.27 -17.39
C LYS A 169 -19.47 17.26 -16.21
N PRO A 170 -20.79 17.44 -16.44
CA PRO A 170 -21.74 17.28 -15.36
C PRO A 170 -21.45 15.90 -14.80
N ASP A 171 -21.08 15.88 -13.54
CA ASP A 171 -20.68 14.66 -12.85
C ASP A 171 -21.83 13.69 -13.00
N VAL A 172 -21.65 12.66 -13.84
CA VAL A 172 -22.75 11.76 -14.23
C VAL A 172 -23.29 11.08 -12.98
N VAL A 173 -22.44 10.89 -11.97
CA VAL A 173 -22.82 10.36 -10.65
C VAL A 173 -23.73 11.33 -9.90
N LYS A 174 -23.46 12.64 -9.94
CA LYS A 174 -24.37 13.68 -9.38
C LYS A 174 -25.68 13.77 -10.15
N SER A 175 -25.63 13.61 -11.48
CA SER A 175 -26.86 13.63 -12.30
C SER A 175 -27.78 12.44 -12.01
N TYR A 176 -27.23 11.31 -11.58
CA TYR A 176 -28.01 10.11 -11.22
C TYR A 176 -28.51 10.12 -9.77
N THR A 177 -27.87 10.87 -8.87
CA THR A 177 -28.29 10.98 -7.45
C THR A 177 -29.47 11.93 -7.23
N GLY A 178 -30.06 12.51 -8.28
CA GLY A 178 -31.32 13.27 -8.19
C GLY A 178 -31.22 14.62 -7.47
N MET A 179 -30.03 15.01 -6.97
CA MET A 179 -29.77 16.38 -6.53
C MET A 179 -29.47 17.26 -7.73
N LEU A 180 -30.49 17.53 -8.54
CA LEU A 180 -30.45 18.60 -9.51
C LEU A 180 -30.38 19.93 -8.74
N GLU A 181 -29.17 20.47 -8.57
CA GLU A 181 -28.98 21.89 -8.24
C GLU A 181 -29.67 22.70 -9.33
N THR A 182 -30.89 23.13 -9.03
CA THR A 182 -31.75 23.89 -9.94
C THR A 182 -31.30 25.35 -9.92
N LYS A 183 -30.07 25.61 -10.39
CA LYS A 183 -29.54 26.95 -10.63
C LYS A 183 -28.73 26.95 -11.91
N GLU A 184 -29.38 26.62 -13.00
CA GLU A 184 -29.27 27.35 -14.27
C GLU A 184 -30.32 26.81 -15.25
N PRO A 185 -31.11 27.67 -15.90
CA PRO A 185 -32.07 27.20 -16.89
C PRO A 185 -31.29 26.66 -18.09
N ILE A 186 -31.34 25.35 -18.29
CA ILE A 186 -31.04 24.75 -19.58
C ILE A 186 -32.05 25.36 -20.57
N VAL A 187 -31.58 26.29 -21.39
CA VAL A 187 -32.35 26.82 -22.52
C VAL A 187 -32.41 25.71 -23.57
N LEU A 188 -33.36 24.80 -23.38
CA LEU A 188 -33.85 23.94 -24.46
C LEU A 188 -34.60 24.84 -25.44
N LEU A 189 -33.93 25.20 -26.54
CA LEU A 189 -34.61 25.71 -27.73
C LEU A 189 -35.54 24.63 -28.28
N ALA A 190 -36.80 24.63 -27.85
CA ALA A 190 -37.93 24.15 -28.65
C ALA A 190 -39.26 24.58 -28.02
N GLY A 191 -39.89 25.57 -28.65
CA GLY A 191 -41.34 25.69 -28.86
C GLY A 191 -42.30 25.36 -27.72
N GLY A 192 -42.89 26.42 -27.15
CA GLY A 192 -44.34 26.47 -26.99
C GLY A 192 -44.91 26.16 -25.61
N GLU A 193 -45.66 27.15 -25.13
CA GLU A 193 -46.71 27.10 -24.11
C GLU A 193 -46.35 27.32 -22.63
N LYS A 194 -47.05 28.35 -22.14
CA LYS A 194 -47.06 28.94 -20.81
C LYS A 194 -47.80 28.02 -19.85
N ILE A 195 -47.22 27.74 -18.69
CA ILE A 195 -48.02 27.55 -17.48
C ILE A 195 -47.32 28.25 -16.31
N THR A 196 -48.11 29.12 -15.69
CA THR A 196 -47.82 29.93 -14.50
C THR A 196 -48.30 29.15 -13.29
N THR A 197 -47.47 28.89 -12.28
CA THR A 197 -47.94 28.68 -10.89
C THR A 197 -46.82 28.98 -9.89
N ALA A 198 -47.20 29.70 -8.83
CA ALA A 198 -46.37 30.21 -7.74
C ALA A 198 -46.30 29.23 -6.55
N GLU A 199 -45.63 29.66 -5.47
CA GLU A 199 -45.78 29.19 -4.06
C GLU A 199 -44.93 27.94 -3.72
N THR A 200 -44.23 27.74 -2.58
CA THR A 200 -43.89 28.52 -1.37
C THR A 200 -42.74 27.79 -0.62
N VAL A 201 -41.92 28.58 0.06
CA VAL A 201 -41.01 28.35 1.21
C VAL A 201 -41.03 26.96 1.89
N GLU A 202 -39.85 26.34 2.06
CA GLU A 202 -39.36 25.94 3.41
C GLU A 202 -37.85 25.67 3.45
N THR A 203 -37.21 26.23 4.48
CA THR A 203 -35.78 26.19 4.79
C THR A 203 -35.50 24.96 5.66
N PHE A 204 -34.57 24.09 5.24
CA PHE A 204 -33.97 23.09 6.13
C PHE A 204 -32.44 23.17 6.10
N LEU A 205 -31.87 23.18 7.30
CA LEU A 205 -30.44 23.26 7.63
C LEU A 205 -29.69 21.97 7.25
N PRO A 206 -28.35 22.04 7.05
CA PRO A 206 -27.57 20.90 6.58
C PRO A 206 -27.41 19.80 7.65
N GLU A 207 -27.71 18.58 7.21
CA GLU A 207 -27.57 17.33 7.95
C GLU A 207 -26.10 16.86 8.00
N GLN A 208 -25.76 16.24 9.12
CA GLN A 208 -24.40 15.85 9.51
C GLN A 208 -23.76 14.84 8.54
N VAL A 209 -22.46 15.04 8.30
CA VAL A 209 -21.59 14.04 7.67
C VAL A 209 -21.42 12.87 8.64
N THR A 210 -22.20 11.82 8.45
CA THR A 210 -22.01 10.53 9.14
C THR A 210 -20.67 9.94 8.73
N GLN A 211 -19.74 9.85 9.68
CA GLN A 211 -18.49 9.11 9.53
C GLN A 211 -18.78 7.65 9.15
N ALA A 212 -18.07 7.17 8.13
CA ALA A 212 -18.09 5.78 7.71
C ALA A 212 -17.84 4.85 8.92
N PRO A 213 -18.64 3.79 9.10
CA PRO A 213 -18.42 2.81 10.16
C PRO A 213 -17.02 2.23 10.06
N ALA A 214 -16.30 2.19 11.19
CA ALA A 214 -14.99 1.55 11.27
C ALA A 214 -15.10 0.10 10.77
N GLU A 215 -14.35 -0.22 9.73
CA GLU A 215 -14.24 -1.59 9.23
C GLU A 215 -13.79 -2.51 10.38
N PRO A 216 -14.51 -3.61 10.64
CA PRO A 216 -14.12 -4.57 11.66
C PRO A 216 -12.75 -5.14 11.30
N GLN A 217 -11.81 -5.10 12.25
CA GLN A 217 -10.51 -5.75 12.08
C GLN A 217 -10.73 -7.26 11.98
N VAL A 218 -10.71 -7.75 10.74
CA VAL A 218 -10.88 -9.16 10.41
C VAL A 218 -9.71 -9.94 11.01
N THR A 219 -10.03 -10.97 11.78
CA THR A 219 -9.01 -11.79 12.44
C THR A 219 -8.16 -12.53 11.38
N PRO A 220 -6.87 -12.84 11.65
CA PRO A 220 -6.02 -13.55 10.67
C PRO A 220 -6.62 -14.87 10.18
N GLU A 221 -7.39 -15.56 11.02
CA GLU A 221 -8.10 -16.78 10.67
C GLU A 221 -9.26 -16.55 9.70
N GLU A 222 -10.01 -15.45 9.86
CA GLU A 222 -11.07 -15.06 8.93
C GLU A 222 -10.48 -14.64 7.58
N HIS A 223 -9.34 -13.96 7.57
CA HIS A 223 -8.65 -13.61 6.33
C HIS A 223 -8.22 -14.85 5.53
N LEU A 224 -7.74 -15.90 6.22
CA LEU A 224 -7.40 -17.18 5.56
C LEU A 224 -8.64 -17.86 4.98
N LYS A 225 -9.75 -17.89 5.72
CA LYS A 225 -11.02 -18.45 5.22
C LYS A 225 -11.55 -17.68 4.02
N GLN A 226 -11.47 -16.35 4.07
CA GLN A 226 -11.89 -15.49 2.95
C GLN A 226 -11.02 -15.76 1.71
N THR A 227 -9.70 -15.85 1.90
CA THR A 227 -8.76 -16.17 0.81
C THR A 227 -9.07 -17.53 0.20
N GLN A 228 -9.34 -18.56 1.02
CA GLN A 228 -9.74 -19.88 0.54
C GLN A 228 -11.06 -19.84 -0.25
N SER A 229 -12.07 -19.10 0.24
CA SER A 229 -13.35 -18.97 -0.48
C SER A 229 -13.22 -18.25 -1.83
N ASN A 230 -12.32 -17.25 -1.92
CA ASN A 230 -12.03 -16.55 -3.17
C ASN A 230 -11.33 -17.47 -4.18
N ILE A 231 -10.40 -18.31 -3.71
CA ILE A 231 -9.72 -19.31 -4.54
C ILE A 231 -10.72 -20.35 -5.07
N GLU A 232 -11.62 -20.86 -4.22
CA GLU A 232 -12.67 -21.80 -4.64
C GLU A 232 -13.62 -21.19 -5.67
N TRP A 233 -14.01 -19.93 -5.47
CA TRP A 233 -14.82 -19.18 -6.43
C TRP A 233 -14.11 -19.04 -7.79
N LEU A 234 -12.81 -18.68 -7.80
CA LEU A 234 -12.03 -18.60 -9.04
C LEU A 234 -11.88 -19.97 -9.73
N LYS A 235 -11.72 -21.06 -8.97
CA LYS A 235 -11.69 -22.44 -9.51
C LYS A 235 -13.03 -22.82 -10.15
N SER A 236 -14.15 -22.36 -9.59
CA SER A 236 -15.48 -22.58 -10.17
C SER A 236 -15.66 -21.86 -11.51
N LEU A 237 -15.17 -20.62 -11.62
CA LEU A 237 -15.16 -19.85 -12.86
C LEU A 237 -14.31 -20.50 -13.96
N GLN A 238 -13.16 -21.08 -13.58
CA GLN A 238 -12.30 -21.77 -14.53
C GLN A 238 -12.93 -23.08 -15.05
N SER A 239 -13.71 -23.76 -14.20
CA SER A 239 -14.31 -25.05 -14.53
C SER A 239 -15.54 -24.91 -15.44
N ASP A 240 -16.31 -23.84 -15.28
CA ASP A 240 -17.50 -23.55 -16.09
C ASP A 240 -17.48 -22.09 -16.59
N PRO A 241 -16.73 -21.76 -17.67
CA PRO A 241 -16.67 -20.40 -18.22
C PRO A 241 -18.05 -19.88 -18.70
N ASN A 242 -18.94 -20.80 -19.09
CA ASN A 242 -20.31 -20.48 -19.52
C ASN A 242 -21.23 -20.02 -18.38
N SER A 243 -20.90 -20.33 -17.12
CA SER A 243 -21.73 -19.95 -15.97
C SER A 243 -21.67 -18.43 -15.67
N ALA A 244 -20.62 -17.75 -16.13
CA ALA A 244 -20.44 -16.31 -15.97
C ALA A 244 -20.86 -15.49 -17.20
N GLY A 245 -21.39 -16.15 -18.25
CA GLY A 245 -21.76 -15.47 -19.51
C GLY A 245 -20.56 -14.92 -20.28
N MET A 246 -19.35 -15.41 -20.02
CA MET A 246 -18.14 -15.01 -20.76
C MET A 246 -18.05 -15.74 -22.09
N SER A 247 -17.53 -15.05 -23.10
CA SER A 247 -17.29 -15.63 -24.42
C SER A 247 -16.05 -16.54 -24.43
N GLU A 248 -15.99 -17.50 -25.36
CA GLU A 248 -14.83 -18.42 -25.48
C GLU A 248 -13.50 -17.70 -25.75
N GLU A 249 -13.55 -16.50 -26.36
CA GLU A 249 -12.37 -15.68 -26.63
C GLU A 249 -11.81 -15.04 -25.35
N GLU A 250 -12.68 -14.51 -24.48
CA GLU A 250 -12.30 -13.98 -23.18
C GLU A 250 -11.77 -15.08 -22.24
N ALA A 251 -12.35 -16.28 -22.30
CA ALA A 251 -11.86 -17.44 -21.55
C ALA A 251 -10.41 -17.81 -21.91
N LYS A 252 -10.00 -17.55 -23.16
CA LYS A 252 -8.64 -17.82 -23.63
C LYS A 252 -7.63 -16.79 -23.11
N GLU A 253 -8.03 -15.53 -22.96
CA GLU A 253 -7.21 -14.48 -22.33
C GLU A 253 -7.01 -14.72 -20.83
N LEU A 254 -7.98 -15.39 -20.19
CA LEU A 254 -7.89 -15.82 -18.78
C LEU A 254 -6.97 -17.03 -18.56
N SER A 255 -6.39 -17.63 -19.59
CA SER A 255 -5.43 -18.73 -19.43
C SER A 255 -4.19 -18.34 -18.60
N GLY A 256 -3.77 -17.07 -18.66
CA GLY A 256 -2.69 -16.53 -17.82
C GLY A 256 -3.08 -16.39 -16.34
N LEU A 257 -4.37 -16.33 -16.02
CA LEU A 257 -4.88 -16.23 -14.65
C LEU A 257 -4.67 -17.54 -13.87
N GLY A 258 -4.61 -18.68 -14.57
CA GLY A 258 -4.27 -19.97 -13.98
C GLY A 258 -2.87 -20.01 -13.34
N GLU A 259 -1.89 -19.33 -13.94
CA GLU A 259 -0.53 -19.24 -13.36
C GLU A 259 -0.51 -18.38 -12.09
N MET A 260 -1.30 -17.31 -12.06
CA MET A 260 -1.45 -16.45 -10.89
C MET A 260 -2.16 -17.18 -9.74
N LEU A 261 -3.19 -17.97 -10.05
CA LEU A 261 -3.90 -18.82 -9.09
C LEU A 261 -2.97 -19.86 -8.46
N LYS A 262 -2.11 -20.49 -9.27
CA LYS A 262 -1.12 -21.45 -8.79
C LYS A 262 -0.06 -20.80 -7.88
N THR A 263 0.28 -19.55 -8.15
CA THR A 263 1.18 -18.75 -7.31
C THR A 263 0.54 -18.44 -5.96
N LEU A 264 -0.72 -17.98 -5.95
CA LEU A 264 -1.47 -17.70 -4.72
C LEU A 264 -1.71 -18.96 -3.87
N GLU A 265 -1.98 -20.11 -4.50
CA GLU A 265 -2.14 -21.39 -3.80
C GLU A 265 -0.85 -21.81 -3.10
N SER A 266 0.31 -21.64 -3.76
CA SER A 266 1.62 -21.91 -3.14
C SER A 266 1.96 -20.95 -1.99
N GLU A 267 1.54 -19.69 -2.07
CA GLU A 267 1.74 -18.71 -1.01
C GLU A 267 0.85 -19.01 0.22
N ALA A 268 -0.40 -19.40 -0.01
CA ALA A 268 -1.31 -19.81 1.05
C ALA A 268 -0.78 -21.05 1.81
N GLU A 269 -0.22 -22.03 1.10
CA GLU A 269 0.37 -23.24 1.70
C GLU A 269 1.62 -22.92 2.54
N LEU A 270 2.43 -21.95 2.10
CA LEU A 270 3.59 -21.47 2.85
C LEU A 270 3.16 -20.77 4.15
N LEU A 271 2.15 -19.90 4.09
CA LEU A 271 1.59 -19.24 5.26
C LEU A 271 0.98 -20.24 6.25
N GLN A 272 0.31 -21.29 5.76
CA GLN A 272 -0.23 -22.34 6.61
C GLN A 272 0.86 -23.15 7.32
N THR A 273 1.97 -23.40 6.63
CA THR A 273 3.15 -24.07 7.21
C THR A 273 3.83 -23.20 8.27
N GLN A 274 3.85 -21.88 8.08
CA GLN A 274 4.45 -20.94 9.04
C GLN A 274 3.56 -20.68 10.27
N ALA A 275 2.24 -20.84 10.11
CA ALA A 275 1.27 -20.65 11.19
C ALA A 275 1.11 -21.89 12.10
N GLN A 276 1.68 -23.04 11.75
CA GLN A 276 1.73 -24.18 12.67
C GLN A 276 2.79 -23.93 13.75
N PRO A 277 2.42 -23.70 15.02
CA PRO A 277 3.38 -23.66 16.10
C PRO A 277 4.03 -25.03 16.19
N SER A 278 5.36 -25.08 16.02
CA SER A 278 6.18 -26.25 16.29
C SER A 278 5.85 -26.75 17.69
N GLU A 279 5.03 -27.79 17.78
CA GLU A 279 4.81 -28.50 19.03
C GLU A 279 6.16 -29.10 19.44
N ALA A 280 6.63 -28.63 20.59
CA ALA A 280 7.94 -28.91 21.13
C ALA A 280 8.18 -30.42 21.28
N GLU A 281 9.15 -30.96 20.55
CA GLU A 281 9.78 -32.23 20.94
C GLU A 281 10.60 -32.02 22.23
N PRO A 282 10.52 -32.94 23.21
CA PRO A 282 11.28 -32.85 24.44
C PRO A 282 12.75 -33.20 24.19
N ASN A 283 13.61 -32.23 24.47
CA ASN A 283 15.07 -32.33 24.44
C ASN A 283 15.61 -33.62 25.07
N THR A 284 16.21 -34.49 24.25
CA THR A 284 17.13 -35.54 24.69
C THR A 284 18.54 -35.18 24.20
N PRO A 285 19.55 -35.03 25.09
CA PRO A 285 20.89 -34.68 24.66
C PRO A 285 21.62 -35.93 24.15
N GLN A 286 21.77 -36.06 22.82
CA GLN A 286 22.74 -37.00 22.23
C GLN A 286 24.02 -36.28 21.83
N ASN A 287 25.01 -36.49 22.71
CA ASN A 287 26.43 -36.42 22.43
C ASN A 287 26.79 -37.52 21.41
N THR A 288 27.22 -37.15 20.19
CA THR A 288 28.26 -37.91 19.47
C THR A 288 28.96 -36.99 18.47
N GLY A 289 30.27 -36.85 18.60
CA GLY A 289 31.10 -36.20 17.60
C GLY A 289 31.09 -36.96 16.28
N GLN A 290 30.89 -36.24 15.18
CA GLN A 290 31.26 -36.69 13.84
C GLN A 290 31.98 -35.55 13.12
N THR A 291 33.23 -35.86 12.78
CA THR A 291 34.11 -35.18 11.85
C THR A 291 33.38 -34.84 10.56
N VAL A 292 33.28 -33.55 10.23
CA VAL A 292 32.86 -33.06 8.92
C VAL A 292 34.11 -32.94 8.05
N GLU A 293 34.25 -33.87 7.09
CA GLU A 293 35.09 -33.67 5.92
C GLU A 293 34.55 -32.49 5.10
N GLN A 294 35.45 -31.57 4.75
CA GLN A 294 35.15 -30.45 3.87
C GLN A 294 34.84 -30.94 2.44
N PRO A 295 33.71 -30.54 1.83
CA PRO A 295 33.51 -30.73 0.42
C PRO A 295 34.38 -29.72 -0.36
N LYS A 296 35.28 -30.29 -1.17
CA LYS A 296 36.09 -29.63 -2.18
C LYS A 296 35.17 -28.92 -3.19
N VAL A 297 35.15 -27.58 -3.12
CA VAL A 297 34.46 -26.73 -4.08
C VAL A 297 35.24 -26.70 -5.39
N GLU A 298 34.66 -27.31 -6.41
CA GLU A 298 35.09 -27.26 -7.81
C GLU A 298 34.52 -25.98 -8.44
N PRO A 299 35.36 -25.06 -8.97
CA PRO A 299 34.87 -23.83 -9.58
C PRO A 299 34.23 -24.12 -10.95
N PRO A 300 33.11 -23.45 -11.31
CA PRO A 300 32.48 -23.65 -12.61
C PRO A 300 33.33 -23.09 -13.76
N PRO A 301 33.22 -23.68 -14.96
CA PRO A 301 33.99 -23.29 -16.13
C PRO A 301 33.64 -21.87 -16.60
N VAL A 302 34.70 -21.09 -16.81
CA VAL A 302 34.69 -19.82 -17.53
C VAL A 302 34.36 -20.09 -18.99
N THR A 303 33.22 -19.60 -19.46
CA THR A 303 32.83 -19.68 -20.87
C THR A 303 32.55 -18.28 -21.41
N ASN A 304 33.41 -17.87 -22.34
CA ASN A 304 33.19 -17.01 -23.50
C ASN A 304 33.09 -15.48 -23.32
N GLU A 305 34.27 -14.87 -23.38
CA GLU A 305 34.67 -13.79 -24.30
C GLU A 305 33.60 -13.38 -25.34
N VAL A 306 32.82 -12.35 -25.03
CA VAL A 306 32.00 -11.61 -26.00
C VAL A 306 32.85 -10.50 -26.60
N LYS A 307 33.29 -10.76 -27.83
CA LYS A 307 33.97 -9.84 -28.74
C LYS A 307 33.08 -8.60 -29.01
N PRO A 308 33.57 -7.36 -28.80
CA PRO A 308 32.80 -6.17 -29.17
C PRO A 308 32.69 -6.08 -30.70
N GLN A 309 31.46 -6.22 -31.20
CA GLN A 309 31.15 -6.02 -32.60
C GLN A 309 31.06 -4.51 -32.86
N MET A 310 32.09 -3.97 -33.53
CA MET A 310 32.06 -2.64 -34.12
C MET A 310 30.89 -2.54 -35.09
N VAL A 311 29.92 -1.69 -34.78
CA VAL A 311 28.92 -1.25 -35.75
C VAL A 311 29.51 -0.08 -36.55
N PRO A 312 29.64 -0.19 -37.88
CA PRO A 312 30.11 0.91 -38.70
C PRO A 312 29.01 1.98 -38.82
N ASN A 313 29.41 3.17 -38.42
CA ASN A 313 28.76 4.45 -38.65
C ASN A 313 28.53 4.66 -40.16
N GLN A 314 27.32 4.43 -40.66
CA GLN A 314 26.91 4.85 -42.00
C GLN A 314 26.02 6.08 -41.93
N SER A 315 26.71 7.21 -41.81
CA SER A 315 26.30 8.49 -42.39
C SER A 315 26.01 8.27 -43.88
N THR A 316 24.74 8.25 -44.27
CA THR A 316 24.33 8.52 -45.65
C THR A 316 23.41 9.73 -45.64
N GLY A 317 23.84 10.77 -46.35
CA GLY A 317 23.19 12.06 -46.41
C GLY A 317 21.83 11.97 -47.08
N SER A 318 20.83 12.55 -46.44
CA SER A 318 19.59 12.92 -47.10
C SER A 318 19.80 14.27 -47.77
N ALA A 319 19.82 14.22 -49.10
CA ALA A 319 19.99 15.36 -49.98
C ALA A 319 18.85 16.37 -49.79
N ALA A 320 19.24 17.63 -49.75
CA ALA A 320 18.36 18.78 -49.81
C ALA A 320 17.48 18.76 -51.07
N GLU A 321 16.16 18.74 -50.90
CA GLU A 321 15.24 19.24 -51.92
C GLU A 321 14.92 20.72 -51.63
N PRO A 322 15.26 21.66 -52.54
CA PRO A 322 14.78 23.03 -52.44
C PRO A 322 13.34 23.12 -52.95
N THR A 323 12.37 23.22 -52.04
CA THR A 323 10.98 23.51 -52.39
C THR A 323 10.89 24.91 -53.00
N LYS A 324 10.62 24.94 -54.31
CA LYS A 324 10.38 26.14 -55.11
C LYS A 324 9.22 26.98 -54.54
N LEU A 325 9.56 28.18 -54.10
CA LEU A 325 8.65 29.32 -53.97
C LEU A 325 7.90 29.56 -55.28
N ARG A 326 6.61 29.19 -55.34
CA ARG A 326 5.68 29.71 -56.35
C ARG A 326 5.10 31.02 -55.83
N ARG A 327 5.65 32.13 -56.34
CA ARG A 327 5.00 33.45 -56.42
C ARG A 327 3.60 33.29 -57.00
N ILE A 328 2.56 33.51 -56.20
CA ILE A 328 1.25 33.85 -56.73
C ILE A 328 1.26 35.37 -56.95
N ARG A 329 1.14 35.75 -58.23
CA ARG A 329 0.88 37.12 -58.68
C ARG A 329 -0.56 37.47 -58.33
N GLU A 330 -0.74 38.49 -57.52
CA GLU A 330 -1.96 39.31 -57.55
C GLU A 330 -2.12 39.91 -58.95
N ARG A 331 -3.33 39.77 -59.50
CA ARG A 331 -3.83 40.67 -60.54
C ARG A 331 -5.13 41.28 -60.01
N ARG A 332 -5.09 42.62 -59.97
CA ARG A 332 -6.16 43.61 -60.08
C ARG A 332 -7.56 43.09 -60.35
#